data_AF-A0A8S2SM15-F1
#
_entry.id   AF-A0A8S2SM15-F1
#
_cell.length_a   1.000
_cell.length_b   1.000
_cell.length_c   1.000
_cell.angle_alpha   90.00
_cell.angle_beta   90.00
_cell.angle_gamma   90.00
#
_symmetry.space_group_name_H-M   'P 1'
#
loop_
_entity.id
_entity.type
_entity.pdbx_description
1 polymer ?
#
loop_
_entity_poly.entity_id
_entity_poly.type
_entity_poly.pdbx_seq_one_letter_code
_entity_poly.pdbx_strand_id
1 'polypeptide(L)'
;MHRDVVTHCLVTKTDFLITGSADGHIKFWKMLTLEYVKIQATLSSYQQQQQQQLSASSKEQQINGPKGISRNVQTTFVKHFRAHLDYQPLTCSWIHGPQDPLSTLAISVMTSPLIYLYDGKNLNVKEPLHVQSKLGHTRCVHLIEYNEQTELVVSCDMGGIVNYWSGKESCQYDIPPKLCQFESKLDTDLFEFIKQQTYPYCLKFSPNGLIFACLTRTIETPITKKKLYLFDTRRGKIMKIYNETNDVYRQLQDKLQQKQQQLAQSASINKQDDEDDVENEQIDEESNKIIKGK
;
A
#
# COMPACT_ATOMS: atom_id res chain seq x y z
N MET A 1 18.58 1.03 16.72
CA MET A 1 17.65 1.89 15.94
C MET A 1 18.35 2.43 14.71
N HIS A 2 17.60 3.06 13.79
CA HIS A 2 18.18 3.94 12.76
C HIS A 2 18.71 5.23 13.40
N ARG A 3 19.60 5.94 12.69
CA ARG A 3 20.16 7.23 13.15
C ARG A 3 19.34 8.40 12.62
N ASP A 4 18.91 8.30 11.36
CA ASP A 4 18.09 9.29 10.66
C ASP A 4 16.63 8.81 10.49
N VAL A 5 15.77 9.68 9.97
CA VAL A 5 14.34 9.45 9.71
C VAL A 5 14.13 8.21 8.86
N VAL A 6 13.25 7.31 9.32
CA VAL A 6 12.81 6.14 8.55
C VAL A 6 11.85 6.60 7.47
N THR A 7 12.27 6.47 6.21
CA THR A 7 11.50 6.88 5.03
C THR A 7 10.70 5.72 4.42
N HIS A 8 11.18 4.48 4.60
CA HIS A 8 10.60 3.29 3.99
C HIS A 8 10.43 2.16 5.00
N CYS A 9 9.32 1.43 4.87
CA CYS A 9 8.96 0.28 5.69
C CYS A 9 8.29 -0.78 4.82
N LEU A 10 8.77 -2.02 4.87
CA LEU A 10 8.23 -3.17 4.13
C LEU A 10 8.15 -4.38 5.07
N VAL A 11 7.05 -5.14 4.99
CA VAL A 11 6.92 -6.44 5.65
C VAL A 11 6.91 -7.53 4.57
N THR A 12 7.77 -8.52 4.69
CA THR A 12 7.83 -9.67 3.78
C THR A 12 6.85 -10.77 4.20
N LYS A 13 6.47 -11.64 3.25
CA LYS A 13 5.75 -12.90 3.51
C LYS A 13 6.52 -13.89 4.42
N THR A 14 7.77 -13.59 4.74
CA THR A 14 8.69 -14.40 5.57
C THR A 14 8.96 -13.75 6.93
N ASP A 15 8.04 -12.92 7.41
CA ASP A 15 8.08 -12.16 8.68
C ASP A 15 9.33 -11.31 8.89
N PHE A 16 9.96 -10.83 7.83
CA PHE A 16 10.97 -9.79 7.94
C PHE A 16 10.30 -8.42 7.80
N LEU A 17 10.47 -7.60 8.82
CA LEU A 17 10.32 -6.16 8.71
C LEU A 17 11.64 -5.61 8.15
N ILE A 18 11.56 -4.83 7.08
CA ILE A 18 12.68 -4.16 6.42
C ILE A 18 12.40 -2.65 6.50
N THR A 19 13.42 -1.89 6.90
CA THR A 19 13.29 -0.44 7.09
C THR A 19 14.48 0.28 6.49
N GLY A 20 14.22 1.35 5.75
CA GLY A 20 15.23 2.25 5.16
C GLY A 20 15.13 3.65 5.75
N SER A 21 16.26 4.27 6.06
CA SER A 21 16.37 5.65 6.53
C SER A 21 16.96 6.60 5.49
N ALA A 22 16.72 7.90 5.66
CA ALA A 22 17.18 8.94 4.72
C ALA A 22 18.70 8.99 4.53
N ASP A 23 19.48 8.61 5.55
CA ASP A 23 20.94 8.45 5.53
C ASP A 23 21.47 7.22 4.74
N GLY A 24 20.58 6.47 4.07
CA GLY A 24 20.93 5.33 3.21
C GLY A 24 21.16 4.00 3.95
N HIS A 25 20.83 3.91 5.23
CA HIS A 25 20.94 2.68 6.00
C HIS A 25 19.70 1.79 5.85
N ILE A 26 19.90 0.49 5.61
CA ILE A 26 18.83 -0.53 5.59
C ILE A 26 19.03 -1.48 6.78
N LYS A 27 17.92 -1.80 7.46
CA LYS A 27 17.90 -2.73 8.60
C LYS A 27 16.84 -3.79 8.41
N PHE A 28 17.26 -5.03 8.61
CA PHE A 28 16.44 -6.23 8.55
C PHE A 28 16.14 -6.71 9.97
N TRP A 29 14.85 -6.78 10.30
CA TRP A 29 14.34 -7.23 11.58
C TRP A 29 13.51 -8.49 11.33
N LYS A 30 13.78 -9.59 12.03
CA LYS A 30 12.86 -10.73 12.04
C LYS A 30 11.79 -10.42 13.09
N MET A 31 10.54 -10.43 12.67
CA MET A 31 9.40 -10.41 13.59
C MET A 31 9.29 -11.81 14.18
N LEU A 32 9.34 -11.91 15.51
CA LEU A 32 9.15 -13.17 16.21
C LEU A 32 7.74 -13.20 16.80
N THR A 33 7.02 -14.29 16.56
CA THR A 33 5.78 -14.57 17.26
C THR A 33 6.09 -14.85 18.75
N LEU A 34 5.13 -14.56 19.62
CA LEU A 34 5.28 -14.77 21.07
C LEU A 34 5.61 -16.23 21.43
N GLU A 35 5.16 -17.19 20.63
CA GLU A 35 5.47 -18.61 20.81
C GLU A 35 6.94 -18.92 20.47
N TYR A 36 7.48 -18.38 19.38
CA TYR A 36 8.89 -18.55 19.03
C TYR A 36 9.81 -17.96 20.11
N VAL A 37 9.48 -16.77 20.64
CA VAL A 37 10.22 -16.16 21.75
C VAL A 37 10.22 -17.06 22.99
N LYS A 38 9.05 -17.61 23.37
CA LYS A 38 8.93 -18.54 24.50
C LYS A 38 9.76 -19.81 24.28
N ILE A 39 9.66 -20.43 23.10
CA ILE A 39 10.42 -21.63 22.74
C ILE A 39 11.92 -21.36 22.82
N GLN A 40 12.41 -20.23 22.28
CA GLN A 40 13.83 -19.88 22.38
C GLN A 40 14.28 -19.58 23.81
N ALA A 41 13.45 -18.95 24.64
CA ALA A 41 13.76 -18.75 26.07
C ALA A 41 13.84 -20.09 26.83
N THR A 42 12.94 -21.04 26.55
CA THR A 42 12.97 -22.40 27.12
C THR A 42 14.17 -23.20 26.62
N LEU A 43 14.53 -23.11 25.33
CA LEU A 43 15.73 -23.77 24.79
C LEU A 43 17.02 -23.17 25.35
N SER A 44 17.08 -21.84 25.51
CA SER A 44 18.23 -21.14 26.10
C SER A 44 18.44 -21.53 27.56
N SER A 45 17.36 -21.64 28.35
CA SER A 45 17.43 -22.10 29.73
C SER A 45 17.78 -23.59 29.83
N TYR A 46 17.31 -24.43 28.91
CA TYR A 46 17.73 -25.84 28.84
C TYR A 46 19.22 -26.01 28.47
N GLN A 47 19.76 -25.16 27.59
CA GLN A 47 21.19 -25.12 27.29
C GLN A 47 22.02 -24.60 28.46
N GLN A 48 21.54 -23.59 29.21
CA GLN A 48 22.17 -23.14 30.45
C GLN A 48 22.13 -24.22 31.54
N GLN A 49 21.04 -24.99 31.67
CA GLN A 49 20.98 -26.12 32.61
C GLN A 49 21.99 -27.24 32.28
N GLN A 50 22.29 -27.47 31.00
CA GLN A 50 23.36 -28.42 30.63
C GLN A 50 24.77 -27.89 30.89
N GLN A 51 25.01 -26.58 30.86
CA GLN A 51 26.29 -26.00 31.31
C GLN A 51 26.41 -25.89 32.84
N GLN A 52 25.30 -25.78 33.57
CA GLN A 52 25.31 -25.67 35.04
C GLN A 52 25.44 -27.01 35.80
N GLN A 53 25.64 -28.15 35.13
CA GLN A 53 26.01 -29.39 35.81
C GLN A 53 27.49 -29.45 36.26
N LEU A 54 28.27 -28.37 36.11
CA LEU A 54 29.67 -28.29 36.54
C LEU A 54 30.01 -27.21 37.58
N SER A 55 29.03 -26.48 38.13
CA SER A 55 29.28 -25.59 39.27
C SER A 55 28.06 -25.40 40.18
N ALA A 56 28.20 -25.80 41.44
CA ALA A 56 27.20 -25.57 42.46
C ALA A 56 27.46 -24.24 43.19
N SER A 57 26.46 -23.37 43.28
CA SER A 57 26.07 -22.70 44.56
C SER A 57 24.96 -21.64 44.40
N SER A 58 24.05 -21.62 45.39
CA SER A 58 23.24 -20.49 45.89
C SER A 58 22.27 -19.72 44.95
N LYS A 59 20.97 -19.90 45.24
CA LYS A 59 19.99 -18.88 45.73
C LYS A 59 20.18 -17.43 45.22
N GLU A 60 19.18 -16.65 44.83
CA GLU A 60 17.70 -16.73 44.80
C GLU A 60 17.25 -15.63 43.77
N GLN A 61 16.01 -15.22 43.48
CA GLN A 61 14.68 -15.34 44.09
C GLN A 61 13.59 -15.13 43.00
N GLN A 62 12.29 -15.12 43.35
CA GLN A 62 11.18 -14.77 42.44
C GLN A 62 10.79 -13.29 42.53
N ILE A 63 10.36 -12.68 41.41
CA ILE A 63 9.33 -11.62 41.42
C ILE A 63 8.31 -11.91 40.32
N ASN A 64 7.14 -12.44 40.71
CA ASN A 64 5.96 -12.50 39.86
C ASN A 64 5.22 -11.16 39.92
N GLY A 65 4.96 -10.55 38.76
CA GLY A 65 4.06 -9.39 38.62
C GLY A 65 2.97 -9.70 37.59
N PRO A 66 1.70 -9.28 37.81
CA PRO A 66 0.58 -9.66 36.96
C PRO A 66 0.67 -8.92 35.62
N LYS A 67 1.05 -9.64 34.56
CA LYS A 67 1.08 -9.08 33.20
C LYS A 67 -0.24 -9.30 32.49
N GLY A 68 -1.03 -8.24 32.37
CA GLY A 68 -2.05 -8.14 31.33
C GLY A 68 -1.43 -8.44 29.96
N ILE A 69 -2.23 -9.04 29.07
CA ILE A 69 -1.74 -9.63 27.80
C ILE A 69 -1.37 -8.53 26.81
N SER A 70 -0.20 -7.93 27.01
CA SER A 70 0.47 -7.12 26.01
C SER A 70 0.94 -8.06 24.89
N ARG A 71 0.30 -7.97 23.72
CA ARG A 71 0.69 -8.69 22.50
C ARG A 71 1.97 -8.08 21.90
N ASN A 72 3.06 -8.13 22.65
CA ASN A 72 4.36 -7.64 22.20
C ASN A 72 4.93 -8.58 21.13
N VAL A 73 4.77 -8.21 19.86
CA VAL A 73 5.58 -8.77 18.78
C VAL A 73 7.01 -8.32 19.02
N GLN A 74 7.87 -9.24 19.44
CA GLN A 74 9.28 -8.93 19.68
C GLN A 74 10.02 -8.98 18.34
N THR A 75 10.63 -7.87 17.94
CA THR A 75 11.44 -7.80 16.74
C THR A 75 12.91 -7.93 17.09
N THR A 76 13.60 -8.89 16.48
CA THR A 76 15.03 -9.09 16.65
C THR A 76 15.76 -8.55 15.44
N PHE A 77 16.79 -7.74 15.67
CA PHE A 77 17.67 -7.26 14.62
C PHE A 77 18.52 -8.42 14.07
N VAL A 78 18.42 -8.70 12.77
CA VAL A 78 19.12 -9.84 12.14
C VAL A 78 20.33 -9.38 11.34
N LYS A 79 20.19 -8.33 10.53
CA LYS A 79 21.27 -7.91 9.62
C LYS A 79 21.24 -6.41 9.34
N HIS A 80 22.44 -5.83 9.22
CA HIS A 80 22.63 -4.51 8.66
C HIS A 80 23.02 -4.58 7.19
N PHE A 81 22.54 -3.63 6.38
CA PHE A 81 23.12 -3.34 5.08
C PHE A 81 23.23 -1.82 4.86
N ARG A 82 24.25 -1.40 4.14
CA ARG A 82 24.43 -0.04 3.61
C ARG A 82 24.88 -0.20 2.16
N ALA A 83 24.15 0.40 1.23
CA ALA A 83 24.60 0.50 -0.16
C ALA A 83 25.58 1.66 -0.29
N HIS A 84 26.63 1.47 -1.08
CA HIS A 84 27.56 2.54 -1.46
C HIS A 84 27.26 2.96 -2.91
N LEU A 85 26.35 3.92 -3.05
CA LEU A 85 25.99 4.53 -4.34
C LEU A 85 26.68 5.90 -4.47
N ASP A 86 27.21 6.19 -5.66
CA ASP A 86 27.84 7.48 -5.98
C ASP A 86 26.81 8.61 -6.28
N TYR A 87 25.51 8.33 -6.10
CA TYR A 87 24.40 9.25 -6.33
C TYR A 87 23.31 9.08 -5.25
N GLN A 88 22.41 10.07 -5.13
CA GLN A 88 21.28 10.01 -4.21
C GLN A 88 20.11 9.22 -4.81
N PRO A 89 19.70 8.08 -4.24
CA PRO A 89 18.54 7.32 -4.70
C PRO A 89 17.23 8.03 -4.34
N LEU A 90 16.18 7.77 -5.13
CA LEU A 90 14.82 8.28 -4.89
C LEU A 90 13.84 7.18 -4.55
N THR A 91 13.72 6.16 -5.41
CA THR A 91 12.97 4.93 -5.11
C THR A 91 13.76 3.70 -5.52
N CYS A 92 13.40 2.54 -4.99
CA CYS A 92 13.95 1.26 -5.41
C CYS A 92 12.90 0.16 -5.35
N SER A 93 13.04 -0.84 -6.22
CA SER A 93 12.07 -1.93 -6.35
C SER A 93 12.72 -3.19 -6.89
N TRP A 94 12.33 -4.34 -6.36
CA TRP A 94 12.75 -5.65 -6.89
C TRP A 94 11.94 -5.93 -8.16
N ILE A 95 12.63 -6.21 -9.26
CA ILE A 95 12.04 -6.35 -10.61
C ILE A 95 12.24 -7.75 -11.19
N HIS A 96 12.36 -8.75 -10.33
CA HIS A 96 12.67 -10.14 -10.70
C HIS A 96 11.60 -11.11 -10.17
N GLY A 97 11.36 -12.18 -10.92
CA GLY A 97 10.53 -13.30 -10.51
C GLY A 97 11.30 -14.33 -9.67
N PRO A 98 10.61 -15.38 -9.19
CA PRO A 98 11.22 -16.47 -8.43
C PRO A 98 12.08 -17.42 -9.28
N GLN A 99 11.92 -17.40 -10.61
CA GLN A 99 12.68 -18.22 -11.56
C GLN A 99 13.85 -17.46 -12.20
N ASP A 100 14.02 -16.16 -11.91
CA ASP A 100 15.08 -15.36 -12.49
C ASP A 100 16.42 -15.64 -11.77
N PRO A 101 17.54 -15.80 -12.50
CA PRO A 101 18.83 -16.15 -11.91
C PRO A 101 19.43 -15.01 -11.06
N LEU A 102 19.10 -13.76 -11.40
CA LEU A 102 19.54 -12.55 -10.73
C LEU A 102 18.42 -11.96 -9.89
N SER A 103 18.74 -11.55 -8.67
CA SER A 103 17.84 -10.78 -7.81
C SER A 103 17.96 -9.32 -8.21
N THR A 104 17.37 -8.94 -9.35
CA THR A 104 17.55 -7.60 -9.91
C THR A 104 16.81 -6.54 -9.11
N LEU A 105 17.54 -5.53 -8.64
CA LEU A 105 17.01 -4.35 -7.96
C LEU A 105 17.13 -3.13 -8.87
N ALA A 106 16.00 -2.49 -9.17
CA ALA A 106 15.95 -1.19 -9.83
C ALA A 106 16.08 -0.07 -8.79
N ILE A 107 16.88 0.95 -9.08
CA ILE A 107 17.08 2.14 -8.25
C ILE A 107 16.99 3.38 -9.14
N SER A 108 16.12 4.34 -8.81
CA SER A 108 16.04 5.64 -9.49
C SER A 108 16.84 6.72 -8.75
N VAL A 109 17.14 7.81 -9.44
CA VAL A 109 17.93 8.93 -8.92
C VAL A 109 17.04 10.14 -8.59
N MET A 110 17.34 10.85 -7.50
CA MET A 110 16.60 12.04 -7.04
C MET A 110 16.51 13.16 -8.09
N THR A 111 17.59 13.37 -8.84
CA THR A 111 17.78 14.52 -9.74
C THR A 111 17.79 14.15 -11.23
N SER A 112 17.50 12.89 -11.58
CA SER A 112 17.65 12.38 -12.95
C SER A 112 16.54 11.38 -13.30
N PRO A 113 16.06 11.32 -14.56
CA PRO A 113 15.06 10.35 -15.03
C PRO A 113 15.59 8.91 -15.14
N LEU A 114 16.89 8.68 -14.94
CA LEU A 114 17.54 7.39 -15.12
C LEU A 114 17.16 6.39 -14.02
N ILE A 115 17.05 5.11 -14.42
CA ILE A 115 16.89 3.97 -13.53
C ILE A 115 18.10 3.05 -13.69
N TYR A 116 18.77 2.74 -12.59
CA TYR A 116 19.96 1.89 -12.53
C TYR A 116 19.56 0.51 -12.02
N LEU A 117 20.01 -0.55 -12.69
CA LEU A 117 19.71 -1.93 -12.32
C LEU A 117 20.95 -2.60 -11.71
N TYR A 118 20.81 -3.22 -10.55
CA TYR A 118 21.89 -3.91 -9.84
C TYR A 118 21.50 -5.35 -9.49
N ASP A 119 22.49 -6.22 -9.30
CA ASP A 119 22.28 -7.44 -8.53
C ASP A 119 22.15 -7.05 -7.05
N GLY A 120 20.97 -7.26 -6.48
CA GLY A 120 20.68 -6.94 -5.09
C GLY A 120 21.47 -7.76 -4.07
N LYS A 121 22.17 -8.84 -4.48
CA LYS A 121 23.15 -9.55 -3.65
C LYS A 121 24.48 -8.78 -3.57
N ASN A 122 24.80 -7.97 -4.56
CA ASN A 122 26.11 -7.33 -4.79
C ASN A 122 26.01 -5.80 -4.98
N LEU A 123 25.20 -5.14 -4.15
CA LEU A 123 24.93 -3.69 -4.17
C LEU A 123 26.10 -2.73 -3.87
N ASN A 124 27.32 -3.26 -3.69
CA ASN A 124 28.54 -2.47 -3.47
C ASN A 124 29.48 -2.49 -4.70
N VAL A 125 29.00 -2.96 -5.85
CA VAL A 125 29.69 -2.84 -7.14
C VAL A 125 29.46 -1.43 -7.70
N LYS A 126 30.53 -0.79 -8.18
CA LYS A 126 30.46 0.58 -8.74
C LYS A 126 29.59 0.67 -9.98
N GLU A 127 29.70 -0.32 -10.87
CA GLU A 127 28.96 -0.33 -12.14
C GLU A 127 27.63 -1.06 -11.97
N PRO A 128 26.52 -0.49 -12.49
CA PRO A 128 25.23 -1.18 -12.57
C PRO A 128 25.29 -2.28 -13.63
N LEU A 129 24.41 -3.29 -13.50
CA LEU A 129 24.17 -4.28 -14.56
C LEU A 129 23.66 -3.60 -15.84
N HIS A 130 22.83 -2.56 -15.68
CA HIS A 130 22.23 -1.82 -16.78
C HIS A 130 21.77 -0.43 -16.32
N VAL A 131 21.77 0.55 -17.22
CA VAL A 131 21.17 1.88 -17.00
C VAL A 131 20.04 2.06 -18.00
N GLN A 132 18.80 2.01 -17.50
CA GLN A 132 17.61 2.18 -18.30
C GLN A 132 17.33 3.68 -18.51
N SER A 133 17.64 4.14 -19.73
CA SER A 133 17.54 5.53 -20.20
C SER A 133 16.52 5.74 -21.33
N LYS A 134 16.05 4.67 -21.97
CA LYS A 134 15.25 4.70 -23.21
C LYS A 134 13.75 4.84 -22.99
N LEU A 135 13.26 4.70 -21.76
CA LEU A 135 11.84 4.82 -21.42
C LEU A 135 11.24 6.22 -21.68
N GLY A 136 12.06 7.25 -21.94
CA GLY A 136 11.57 8.60 -22.21
C GLY A 136 10.93 9.30 -21.00
N HIS A 137 11.35 8.93 -19.78
CA HIS A 137 11.06 9.74 -18.59
C HIS A 137 11.76 11.10 -18.70
N THR A 138 11.08 12.16 -18.26
CA THR A 138 11.58 13.55 -18.38
C THR A 138 11.84 14.21 -17.02
N ARG A 139 11.26 13.66 -15.96
CA ARG A 139 11.55 14.03 -14.56
C ARG A 139 12.05 12.81 -13.80
N CYS A 140 12.49 13.00 -12.55
CA CYS A 140 12.93 11.88 -11.72
C CYS A 140 11.80 10.85 -11.50
N VAL A 141 12.18 9.58 -11.56
CA VAL A 141 11.27 8.43 -11.40
C VAL A 141 11.08 8.15 -9.92
N HIS A 142 9.87 8.34 -9.39
CA HIS A 142 9.58 8.17 -7.95
C HIS A 142 8.77 6.91 -7.64
N LEU A 143 8.18 6.25 -8.64
CA LEU A 143 7.55 4.93 -8.49
C LEU A 143 8.16 3.94 -9.47
N ILE A 144 8.45 2.74 -8.95
CA ILE A 144 8.79 1.53 -9.72
C ILE A 144 8.09 0.38 -9.01
N GLU A 145 7.18 -0.31 -9.68
CA GLU A 145 6.46 -1.46 -9.14
C GLU A 145 6.56 -2.63 -10.11
N TYR A 146 6.77 -3.83 -9.58
CA TYR A 146 6.86 -5.07 -10.34
C TYR A 146 5.63 -5.95 -10.11
N ASN A 147 5.13 -6.52 -11.20
CA ASN A 147 4.06 -7.49 -11.19
C ASN A 147 4.60 -8.87 -11.53
N GLU A 148 4.82 -9.69 -10.50
CA GLU A 148 5.28 -11.08 -10.61
C GLU A 148 4.40 -11.94 -11.54
N GLN A 149 3.09 -11.68 -11.61
CA GLN A 149 2.15 -12.49 -12.40
C GLN A 149 2.24 -12.23 -13.91
N THR A 150 2.69 -11.04 -14.32
CA THR A 150 2.82 -10.68 -15.75
C THR A 150 4.25 -10.30 -16.14
N GLU A 151 5.21 -10.46 -15.23
CA GLU A 151 6.62 -10.08 -15.36
C GLU A 151 6.83 -8.63 -15.80
N LEU A 152 5.87 -7.75 -15.48
CA LEU A 152 5.82 -6.36 -15.91
C LEU A 152 6.38 -5.44 -14.83
N VAL A 153 7.26 -4.53 -15.21
CA VAL A 153 7.61 -3.36 -14.41
C VAL A 153 6.81 -2.16 -14.92
N VAL A 154 6.23 -1.40 -13.99
CA VAL A 154 5.65 -0.09 -14.28
C VAL A 154 6.42 0.97 -13.49
N SER A 155 6.97 1.95 -14.22
CA SER A 155 7.63 3.12 -13.63
C SER A 155 6.83 4.38 -13.89
N CYS A 156 6.88 5.33 -12.95
CA CYS A 156 6.24 6.64 -13.08
C CYS A 156 7.22 7.75 -12.68
N ASP A 157 7.28 8.83 -13.47
CA ASP A 157 7.99 10.05 -13.08
C ASP A 157 7.07 11.11 -12.46
N MET A 158 7.71 12.08 -11.80
CA MET A 158 7.07 13.25 -11.21
C MET A 158 6.42 14.20 -12.24
N GLY A 159 6.59 13.95 -13.54
CA GLY A 159 5.91 14.64 -14.64
C GLY A 159 4.61 13.94 -15.10
N GLY A 160 4.30 12.77 -14.55
CA GLY A 160 3.14 11.96 -14.92
C GLY A 160 3.37 11.02 -16.10
N ILE A 161 4.62 10.86 -16.58
CA ILE A 161 4.93 9.83 -17.59
C ILE A 161 4.92 8.47 -16.89
N VAL A 162 4.04 7.58 -17.35
CA VAL A 162 4.01 6.17 -16.95
C VAL A 162 4.56 5.30 -18.07
N ASN A 163 5.46 4.38 -17.75
CA ASN A 163 6.10 3.48 -18.70
C ASN A 163 6.00 2.02 -18.26
N TYR A 164 5.91 1.14 -19.25
CA TYR A 164 5.86 -0.31 -19.10
C TYR A 164 7.14 -0.89 -19.68
N TRP A 165 7.76 -1.81 -18.96
CA TRP A 165 8.99 -2.47 -19.39
C TRP A 165 9.16 -3.83 -18.70
N SER A 166 10.12 -4.62 -19.18
CA SER A 166 10.44 -5.94 -18.63
C SER A 166 11.64 -5.85 -17.71
N GLY A 167 11.58 -6.50 -16.54
CA GLY A 167 12.73 -6.61 -15.63
C GLY A 167 13.81 -7.61 -16.08
N LYS A 168 13.64 -8.25 -17.25
CA LYS A 168 14.52 -9.31 -17.74
C LYS A 168 15.55 -8.80 -18.74
N GLU A 169 16.81 -9.20 -18.51
CA GLU A 169 17.94 -8.98 -19.41
C GLU A 169 17.68 -9.51 -20.83
N SER A 170 17.02 -10.67 -20.95
CA SER A 170 16.62 -11.28 -22.23
C SER A 170 15.70 -10.40 -23.09
N CYS A 171 15.04 -9.41 -22.49
CA CYS A 171 14.17 -8.44 -23.17
C CYS A 171 14.85 -7.08 -23.37
N GLN A 172 16.17 -6.99 -23.12
CA GLN A 172 16.97 -5.76 -23.13
C GLN A 172 16.39 -4.63 -22.26
N TYR A 173 15.55 -4.98 -21.28
CA TYR A 173 14.79 -4.07 -20.42
C TYR A 173 13.86 -3.07 -21.13
N ASP A 174 13.68 -3.17 -22.45
CA ASP A 174 13.03 -2.15 -23.29
C ASP A 174 11.63 -2.55 -23.80
N ILE A 175 11.33 -3.85 -23.83
CA ILE A 175 10.11 -4.38 -24.45
C ILE A 175 9.05 -4.61 -23.36
N PRO A 176 7.80 -4.11 -23.49
CA PRO A 176 6.70 -4.53 -22.63
C PRO A 176 6.51 -6.06 -22.76
N PRO A 177 6.30 -6.82 -21.67
CA PRO A 177 6.25 -8.28 -21.73
C PRO A 177 5.23 -8.80 -22.76
N LYS A 178 5.48 -10.00 -23.32
CA LYS A 178 4.59 -10.69 -24.29
C LYS A 178 3.12 -10.83 -23.83
N LEU A 179 2.83 -10.57 -22.56
CA LEU A 179 1.51 -10.61 -21.96
C LEU A 179 0.71 -9.31 -22.15
N CYS A 180 1.35 -8.19 -22.49
CA CYS A 180 0.68 -6.95 -22.89
C CYS A 180 -0.11 -7.16 -24.19
N GLN A 181 -1.26 -6.49 -24.30
CA GLN A 181 -2.22 -6.60 -25.41
C GLN A 181 -2.26 -5.32 -26.27
N PHE A 182 -1.14 -4.60 -26.34
CA PHE A 182 -0.97 -3.39 -27.14
C PHE A 182 0.43 -3.38 -27.73
N GLU A 183 0.59 -2.80 -28.93
CA GLU A 183 1.87 -2.70 -29.62
C GLU A 183 2.50 -1.32 -29.44
N SER A 184 1.69 -0.25 -29.47
CA SER A 184 2.12 1.11 -29.21
C SER A 184 1.62 1.63 -27.87
N LYS A 185 2.44 2.44 -27.20
CA LYS A 185 2.00 3.22 -26.03
C LYS A 185 0.85 4.18 -26.37
N LEU A 186 0.72 4.59 -27.64
CA LEU A 186 -0.38 5.42 -28.12
C LEU A 186 -1.73 4.70 -28.08
N ASP A 187 -1.74 3.36 -28.12
CA ASP A 187 -2.94 2.53 -28.01
C ASP A 187 -3.44 2.44 -26.55
N THR A 188 -2.69 2.98 -25.59
CA THR A 188 -2.97 2.92 -24.14
C THR A 188 -3.50 4.25 -23.60
N ASP A 189 -3.98 4.25 -22.35
CA ASP A 189 -4.40 5.47 -21.65
C ASP A 189 -3.31 6.00 -20.70
N LEU A 190 -2.07 5.48 -20.79
CA LEU A 190 -0.96 5.82 -19.88
C LEU A 190 -0.51 7.29 -19.95
N PHE A 191 -0.94 8.02 -20.99
CA PHE A 191 -0.73 9.47 -21.12
C PHE A 191 -1.77 10.34 -20.39
N GLU A 192 -2.81 9.75 -19.78
CA GLU A 192 -3.89 10.50 -19.13
C GLU A 192 -3.39 11.44 -18.02
N PHE A 193 -2.36 11.03 -17.26
CA PHE A 193 -1.83 11.84 -16.17
C PHE A 193 -1.22 13.16 -16.66
N ILE A 194 -0.49 13.12 -17.78
CA ILE A 194 0.05 14.32 -18.45
C ILE A 194 -1.09 15.23 -18.92
N LYS A 195 -2.12 14.67 -19.58
CA LYS A 195 -3.31 15.43 -20.03
C LYS A 195 -4.00 16.14 -18.87
N GLN A 196 -4.08 15.49 -17.71
CA GLN A 196 -4.70 16.03 -16.50
C GLN A 196 -3.80 16.97 -15.69
N GLN A 197 -2.51 17.10 -16.04
CA GLN A 197 -1.48 17.78 -15.23
C GLN A 197 -1.40 17.18 -13.81
N THR A 198 -1.29 15.86 -13.74
CA THR A 198 -1.20 15.07 -12.51
C THR A 198 -0.08 14.03 -12.65
N TYR A 199 0.35 13.45 -11.54
CA TYR A 199 1.21 12.27 -11.53
C TYR A 199 0.67 11.23 -10.53
N PRO A 200 0.89 9.91 -10.76
CA PRO A 200 0.61 8.89 -9.76
C PRO A 200 1.51 9.11 -8.53
N TYR A 201 0.94 9.32 -7.35
CA TYR A 201 1.67 9.40 -6.09
C TYR A 201 1.86 8.01 -5.44
N CYS A 202 0.92 7.10 -5.70
CA CYS A 202 1.01 5.69 -5.31
C CYS A 202 0.49 4.81 -6.45
N LEU A 203 1.15 3.67 -6.69
CA LEU A 203 0.75 2.64 -7.63
C LEU A 203 0.78 1.29 -6.92
N LYS A 204 -0.26 0.46 -7.06
CA LYS A 204 -0.22 -0.95 -6.63
C LYS A 204 -0.96 -1.88 -7.58
N PHE A 205 -0.36 -3.03 -7.86
CA PHE A 205 -1.03 -4.15 -8.51
C PHE A 205 -2.02 -4.84 -7.56
N SER A 206 -3.11 -5.33 -8.14
CA SER A 206 -3.99 -6.32 -7.51
C SER A 206 -3.25 -7.65 -7.29
N PRO A 207 -3.68 -8.50 -6.33
CA PRO A 207 -2.97 -9.76 -6.04
C PRO A 207 -2.86 -10.76 -7.20
N ASN A 208 -3.74 -10.66 -8.20
CA ASN A 208 -3.70 -11.47 -9.43
C ASN A 208 -2.96 -10.78 -10.60
N GLY A 209 -2.45 -9.56 -10.40
CA GLY A 209 -1.73 -8.80 -11.41
C GLY A 209 -2.55 -8.30 -12.61
N LEU A 210 -3.87 -8.53 -12.65
CA LEU A 210 -4.69 -8.18 -13.83
C LEU A 210 -5.09 -6.70 -13.85
N ILE A 211 -5.17 -6.08 -12.68
CA ILE A 211 -5.49 -4.66 -12.48
C ILE A 211 -4.37 -4.00 -11.69
N PHE A 212 -4.07 -2.73 -11.99
CA PHE A 212 -3.34 -1.87 -11.06
C PHE A 212 -4.12 -0.58 -10.78
N ALA A 213 -3.90 -0.05 -9.58
CA ALA A 213 -4.53 1.16 -9.08
C ALA A 213 -3.49 2.27 -8.94
N CYS A 214 -3.82 3.48 -9.41
CA CYS A 214 -3.02 4.68 -9.27
C CYS A 214 -3.79 5.76 -8.49
N LEU A 215 -3.26 6.21 -7.36
CA LEU A 215 -3.75 7.41 -6.68
C LEU A 215 -2.93 8.61 -7.12
N THR A 216 -3.56 9.67 -7.63
CA THR A 216 -2.86 10.83 -8.20
C THR A 216 -2.76 12.04 -7.27
N ARG A 217 -1.76 12.88 -7.58
CA ARG A 217 -1.61 14.26 -7.07
C ARG A 217 -1.45 15.21 -8.25
N THR A 218 -1.91 16.46 -8.12
CA THR A 218 -1.72 17.48 -9.17
C THR A 218 -0.27 17.97 -9.24
N ILE A 219 0.17 18.30 -10.45
CA ILE A 219 1.40 19.05 -10.70
C ILE A 219 1.09 20.53 -10.47
N GLU A 220 1.91 21.19 -9.64
CA GLU A 220 2.13 22.66 -9.54
C GLU A 220 0.91 23.58 -9.84
N THR A 221 -0.27 23.25 -9.32
CA THR A 221 -1.51 24.05 -9.47
C THR A 221 -2.25 24.17 -8.15
N PRO A 222 -3.01 25.26 -7.91
CA PRO A 222 -3.72 25.47 -6.64
C PRO A 222 -4.90 24.51 -6.44
N ILE A 223 -5.40 23.89 -7.51
CA ILE A 223 -6.55 22.98 -7.45
C ILE A 223 -6.06 21.54 -7.23
N THR A 224 -6.35 20.99 -6.05
CA THR A 224 -6.01 19.59 -5.73
C THR A 224 -6.95 18.63 -6.44
N LYS A 225 -6.52 18.09 -7.59
CA LYS A 225 -7.11 16.95 -8.28
C LYS A 225 -6.58 15.67 -7.62
N LYS A 226 -7.33 15.12 -6.67
CA LYS A 226 -7.09 13.77 -6.13
C LYS A 226 -8.05 12.82 -6.85
N LYS A 227 -7.52 11.83 -7.58
CA LYS A 227 -8.31 10.81 -8.30
C LYS A 227 -7.67 9.44 -8.11
N LEU A 228 -8.51 8.41 -8.03
CA LEU A 228 -8.10 7.00 -8.05
C LEU A 228 -8.44 6.42 -9.42
N TYR A 229 -7.43 5.94 -10.14
CA TYR A 229 -7.58 5.29 -11.43
C TYR A 229 -7.38 3.79 -11.27
N LEU A 230 -8.25 3.00 -11.89
CA LEU A 230 -8.06 1.56 -12.09
C LEU A 230 -7.75 1.30 -13.56
N PHE A 231 -6.67 0.58 -13.82
CA PHE A 231 -6.23 0.22 -15.16
C PHE A 231 -6.22 -1.30 -15.34
N ASP A 232 -6.58 -1.74 -16.55
CA ASP A 232 -6.27 -3.09 -17.03
C ASP A 232 -4.75 -3.17 -17.26
N THR A 233 -4.08 -4.05 -16.52
CA THR A 233 -2.62 -4.19 -16.56
C THR A 233 -2.13 -4.59 -17.95
N ARG A 234 -2.86 -5.46 -18.65
CA ARG A 234 -2.41 -6.02 -19.94
C ARG A 234 -2.65 -5.04 -21.08
N ARG A 235 -3.74 -4.28 -21.03
CA ARG A 235 -4.14 -3.33 -22.08
C ARG A 235 -3.62 -1.91 -21.87
N GLY A 236 -3.18 -1.56 -20.66
CA GLY A 236 -2.82 -0.18 -20.32
C GLY A 236 -3.99 0.80 -20.40
N LYS A 237 -5.22 0.28 -20.32
CA LYS A 237 -6.48 1.04 -20.48
C LYS A 237 -7.13 1.33 -19.14
N ILE A 238 -7.72 2.51 -19.00
CA ILE A 238 -8.47 2.91 -17.81
C ILE A 238 -9.80 2.15 -17.80
N MET A 239 -10.00 1.35 -16.76
CA MET A 239 -11.27 0.67 -16.48
C MET A 239 -12.23 1.58 -15.73
N LYS A 240 -11.72 2.38 -14.78
CA LYS A 240 -12.54 3.25 -13.94
C LYS A 240 -11.73 4.39 -13.33
N ILE A 241 -12.40 5.53 -13.12
CA ILE A 241 -11.87 6.69 -12.41
C ILE A 241 -12.83 7.03 -11.28
N TYR A 242 -12.30 7.17 -10.07
CA TYR A 242 -13.02 7.72 -8.93
C TYR A 242 -12.46 9.11 -8.61
N ASN A 243 -13.35 10.08 -8.40
CA ASN A 243 -12.96 11.41 -7.95
C ASN A 243 -12.91 11.43 -6.42
N GLU A 244 -11.73 11.71 -5.89
CA GLU A 244 -11.34 11.53 -4.49
C GLU A 244 -11.13 12.88 -3.78
N THR A 245 -11.66 13.96 -4.38
CA THR A 245 -11.59 15.32 -3.82
C THR A 245 -12.63 15.52 -2.70
N ASN A 246 -12.27 16.37 -1.73
CA ASN A 246 -13.10 16.66 -0.56
C ASN A 246 -14.51 17.18 -0.93
N ASP A 247 -14.66 17.84 -2.07
CA ASP A 247 -15.96 18.38 -2.51
C ASP A 247 -16.94 17.29 -2.94
N VAL A 248 -16.46 16.15 -3.46
CA VAL A 248 -17.32 14.98 -3.71
C VAL A 248 -17.82 14.40 -2.39
N TYR A 249 -16.95 14.31 -1.39
CA TYR A 249 -17.32 13.82 -0.06
C TYR A 249 -18.32 14.74 0.64
N ARG A 250 -18.15 16.07 0.55
CA ARG A 250 -19.13 17.06 1.02
C ARG A 250 -20.49 16.85 0.37
N GLN A 251 -20.55 16.81 -0.96
CA GLN A 251 -21.82 16.60 -1.69
C GLN A 251 -22.51 15.27 -1.35
N LEU A 252 -21.74 14.20 -1.08
CA LEU A 252 -22.29 12.92 -0.62
C LEU A 252 -22.84 13.03 0.81
N GLN A 253 -22.13 13.73 1.71
CA GLN A 253 -22.57 13.97 3.07
C GLN A 253 -23.85 14.83 3.12
N ASP A 254 -23.92 15.90 2.34
CA ASP A 254 -25.09 16.79 2.25
C ASP A 254 -26.33 16.02 1.75
N LYS A 255 -26.17 15.19 0.71
CA LYS A 255 -27.25 14.34 0.19
C LYS A 255 -27.73 13.29 1.20
N LEU A 256 -26.81 12.73 1.99
CA LEU A 256 -27.18 11.80 3.07
C LEU A 256 -27.99 12.50 4.16
N GLN A 257 -27.60 13.72 4.56
CA GLN A 257 -28.35 14.52 5.54
C GLN A 257 -29.74 14.90 5.02
N GLN A 258 -29.85 15.36 3.78
CA GLN A 258 -31.15 15.68 3.15
C GLN A 258 -32.07 14.46 3.12
N LYS A 259 -31.55 13.29 2.74
CA LYS A 259 -32.32 12.04 2.74
C LYS A 259 -32.77 11.62 4.15
N GLN A 260 -31.92 11.80 5.16
CA GLN A 260 -32.28 11.53 6.56
C GLN A 260 -33.39 12.48 7.05
N GLN A 261 -33.31 13.77 6.71
CA GLN A 261 -34.35 14.75 7.04
C GLN A 261 -35.70 14.41 6.37
N GLN A 262 -35.69 14.04 5.09
CA GLN A 262 -36.89 13.60 4.36
C GLN A 262 -37.53 12.36 5.00
N LEU A 263 -36.72 11.35 5.34
CA LEU A 263 -37.20 10.13 6.01
C LEU A 263 -37.77 10.40 7.41
N ALA A 264 -37.15 11.33 8.16
CA ALA A 264 -37.66 11.75 9.45
C ALA A 264 -38.99 12.52 9.31
N GLN A 265 -39.12 13.41 8.32
CA GLN A 265 -40.37 14.11 8.03
C GLN A 265 -41.49 13.14 7.63
N SER A 266 -41.25 12.19 6.73
CA SER A 266 -42.25 11.18 6.36
C SER A 266 -42.64 10.28 7.55
N ALA A 267 -41.68 9.92 8.41
CA ALA A 267 -41.97 9.12 9.60
C ALA A 267 -42.70 9.91 10.71
N SER A 268 -42.63 11.25 10.70
CA SER A 268 -43.45 12.10 11.57
C SER A 268 -44.85 12.28 11.02
N ILE A 269 -45.00 12.51 9.70
CA ILE A 269 -46.31 12.65 9.04
C ILE A 269 -47.14 11.38 9.22
N ASN A 270 -46.58 10.21 8.86
CA ASN A 270 -47.28 8.94 9.03
C ASN A 270 -47.73 8.67 10.47
N LYS A 271 -47.00 9.16 11.48
CA LYS A 271 -47.40 9.04 12.89
C LYS A 271 -48.54 9.98 13.28
N GLN A 272 -48.61 11.15 12.67
CA GLN A 272 -49.74 12.06 12.88
C GLN A 272 -50.98 11.51 12.18
N ASP A 273 -50.84 10.95 10.97
CA ASP A 273 -51.92 10.24 10.28
C ASP A 273 -52.42 9.04 11.12
N ASP A 274 -51.50 8.22 11.66
CA ASP A 274 -51.83 7.09 12.56
C ASP A 274 -52.50 7.54 13.89
N GLU A 275 -52.14 8.72 14.43
CA GLU A 275 -52.74 9.29 15.65
C GLU A 275 -54.13 9.90 15.38
N ASP A 276 -54.29 10.63 14.28
CA ASP A 276 -55.56 11.24 13.84
C ASP A 276 -56.61 10.16 13.47
N ASP A 277 -56.22 9.06 12.82
CA ASP A 277 -57.12 7.93 12.52
C ASP A 277 -57.63 7.27 13.83
N VAL A 278 -56.78 7.13 14.85
CA VAL A 278 -57.16 6.56 16.16
C VAL A 278 -58.06 7.49 16.97
N GLU A 279 -57.90 8.82 16.89
CA GLU A 279 -58.86 9.76 17.50
C GLU A 279 -60.22 9.70 16.77
N ASN A 280 -60.24 9.63 15.43
CA ASN A 280 -61.47 9.53 14.66
C ASN A 280 -62.26 8.23 14.95
N GLU A 281 -61.60 7.06 15.03
CA GLU A 281 -62.26 5.81 15.42
C GLU A 281 -62.88 5.89 16.84
N GLN A 282 -62.22 6.57 17.79
CA GLN A 282 -62.76 6.74 19.15
C GLN A 282 -63.99 7.67 19.18
N ILE A 283 -63.99 8.74 18.38
CA ILE A 283 -65.12 9.67 18.25
C ILE A 283 -66.33 8.96 17.62
N ASP A 284 -66.12 8.11 16.61
CA ASP A 284 -67.19 7.31 16.00
C ASP A 284 -67.73 6.23 16.95
N GLU A 285 -66.89 5.62 17.80
CA GLU A 285 -67.34 4.71 18.85
C GLU A 285 -68.20 5.39 19.92
N GLU A 286 -67.83 6.58 20.41
CA GLU A 286 -68.65 7.34 21.37
C GLU A 286 -69.97 7.79 20.73
N SER A 287 -69.92 8.30 19.49
CA SER A 287 -71.10 8.71 18.73
C SER A 287 -72.12 7.57 18.58
N ASN A 288 -71.64 6.36 18.25
CA ASN A 288 -72.48 5.17 18.13
C ASN A 288 -73.04 4.66 19.47
N LYS A 289 -72.35 4.88 20.60
CA LYS A 289 -72.88 4.56 21.94
C LYS A 289 -74.03 5.49 22.34
N ILE A 290 -73.97 6.78 21.99
CA ILE A 290 -75.03 7.75 22.28
C ILE A 290 -76.33 7.44 21.51
N ILE A 291 -76.23 6.96 20.26
CA ILE A 291 -77.40 6.64 19.42
C ILE A 291 -78.15 5.38 19.89
N LYS A 292 -77.47 4.42 20.52
CA LYS A 292 -78.07 3.17 21.04
C LYS A 292 -78.65 3.30 22.47
N GLY A 293 -78.63 4.50 23.05
CA GLY A 293 -79.07 4.77 24.43
C GLY A 293 -80.49 5.35 24.58
N LYS A 294 -81.36 5.21 23.58
CA LYS A 294 -82.77 5.68 23.59
C LYS A 294 -83.74 4.57 23.24
#